data_AF-A0A644YAU7-F1
#
_entry.id   AF-A0A644YAU7-F1
#
_cell.length_a   1.000
_cell.length_b   1.000
_cell.length_c   1.000
_cell.angle_alpha   90.00
_cell.angle_beta   90.00
_cell.angle_gamma   90.00
#
_symmetry.space_group_name_H-M   'P 1'
#
loop_
_entity.id
_entity.type
_entity.pdbx_description
1 polymer ?
#
loop_
_entity_poly.entity_id
_entity_poly.type
_entity_poly.pdbx_seq_one_letter_code
_entity_poly.pdbx_strand_id
1 'polypeptide(L)'
;MKKVYFNPGCALSIYKPDIENRILKFLNENYGEVKLHKICCQHNPQLEPESLIINVCAGCDRRFRSLYEGISTISIWEIIDSLDRFNYPDYNGLKVSVQDACPIREKSEVHKAVRSLLKKMNIEVIETEFYGSRSICCGDSLYPTLPLETIHKKMNERANSMPCDDVCVYCVSCIKSMHTGGKNPRYLIDLLMNESTDPQIYDTVQWHEQLQEYIESH
;
A
#
# COMPACT_ATOMS: atom_id res chain seq x y z
N MET A 1 27.51 6.85 -5.11
CA MET A 1 26.54 6.39 -4.09
C MET A 1 25.15 6.52 -4.67
N LYS A 2 24.33 5.48 -4.54
CA LYS A 2 22.94 5.51 -5.01
C LYS A 2 22.15 6.54 -4.21
N LYS A 3 21.48 7.50 -4.85
CA LYS A 3 20.62 8.46 -4.13
C LYS A 3 19.27 7.80 -3.82
N VAL A 4 18.82 7.98 -2.58
CA VAL A 4 17.63 7.31 -2.06
C VAL A 4 16.56 8.35 -1.76
N TYR A 5 15.36 8.10 -2.28
CA TYR A 5 14.21 8.96 -2.15
C TYR A 5 13.04 8.19 -1.54
N PHE A 6 12.26 8.84 -0.68
CA PHE A 6 10.99 8.32 -0.21
C PHE A 6 9.85 9.02 -0.96
N ASN A 7 9.01 8.24 -1.63
CA ASN A 7 7.78 8.73 -2.26
C ASN A 7 6.56 8.12 -1.54
N PRO A 8 5.78 8.92 -0.81
CA PRO A 8 4.58 8.42 -0.13
C PRO A 8 3.48 8.01 -1.12
N GLY A 9 3.47 8.63 -2.30
CA GLY A 9 2.41 8.50 -3.29
C GLY A 9 1.15 9.29 -2.90
N CYS A 10 0.40 9.73 -3.91
CA CYS A 10 -0.80 10.55 -3.73
C CYS A 10 -1.80 9.97 -2.71
N ALA A 11 -2.03 8.66 -2.78
CA ALA A 11 -3.05 8.02 -1.94
C ALA A 11 -2.70 8.06 -0.45
N LEU A 12 -1.42 7.86 -0.07
CA LEU A 12 -1.00 7.97 1.33
C LEU A 12 -1.01 9.43 1.80
N SER A 13 -0.60 10.34 0.91
CA SER A 13 -0.61 11.79 1.15
C SER A 13 -2.02 12.33 1.45
N ILE A 14 -3.04 11.83 0.75
CA ILE A 14 -4.44 12.15 1.02
C ILE A 14 -4.91 11.45 2.30
N TYR A 15 -4.59 10.16 2.45
CA TYR A 15 -5.04 9.33 3.56
C TYR A 15 -4.58 9.84 4.91
N LYS A 16 -3.30 10.18 5.04
CA LYS A 16 -2.69 10.57 6.32
C LYS A 16 -1.46 11.44 6.05
N PRO A 17 -1.61 12.72 5.69
CA PRO A 17 -0.51 13.58 5.23
C PRO A 17 0.65 13.67 6.24
N ASP A 18 0.36 13.69 7.54
CA ASP A 18 1.40 13.77 8.58
C ASP A 18 2.30 12.52 8.65
N ILE A 19 1.85 11.39 8.09
CA ILE A 19 2.63 10.15 8.13
C ILE A 19 3.82 10.17 7.19
N GLU A 20 3.81 11.01 6.16
CA GLU A 20 4.94 11.17 5.23
C GLU A 20 6.21 11.55 5.99
N ASN A 21 6.09 12.55 6.87
CA ASN A 21 7.21 13.07 7.64
C ASN A 21 7.64 12.10 8.73
N ARG A 22 6.70 11.36 9.33
CA ARG A 22 7.00 10.29 10.30
C ARG A 22 7.80 9.16 9.66
N ILE A 23 7.38 8.71 8.47
CA ILE A 23 8.09 7.68 7.71
C ILE A 23 9.46 8.18 7.26
N LEU A 24 9.54 9.40 6.73
CA LEU A 24 10.83 9.98 6.31
C LEU A 24 11.81 10.07 7.48
N LYS A 25 11.35 10.53 8.64
CA LYS A 25 12.16 10.58 9.87
C LYS A 25 12.64 9.17 10.25
N PHE A 26 11.73 8.21 10.29
CA PHE A 26 12.04 6.81 10.59
C PHE A 26 13.11 6.23 9.64
N LEU A 27 12.97 6.48 8.33
CA LEU A 27 13.95 6.02 7.33
C LEU A 27 15.32 6.67 7.53
N ASN A 28 15.37 7.97 7.85
CA ASN A 28 16.64 8.65 8.14
C ASN A 28 17.32 8.15 9.42
N GLU A 29 16.55 7.71 10.41
CA GLU A 29 17.06 7.17 11.67
C GLU A 29 17.52 5.70 11.56
N ASN A 30 16.89 4.90 10.68
CA ASN A 30 17.06 3.43 10.68
C ASN A 30 17.59 2.83 9.37
N TYR A 31 17.54 3.55 8.26
CA TYR A 31 17.93 3.04 6.94
C TYR A 31 19.11 3.79 6.33
N GLY A 32 19.10 5.12 6.37
CA GLY A 32 20.18 5.96 5.84
C GLY A 32 19.68 7.33 5.37
N GLU A 33 20.53 8.11 4.69
CA GLU A 33 20.12 9.40 4.14
C GLU A 33 19.04 9.22 3.06
N VAL A 34 17.81 9.64 3.36
CA VAL A 34 16.66 9.55 2.46
C VAL A 34 16.03 10.93 2.28
N LYS A 35 15.81 11.32 1.02
CA LYS A 35 15.17 12.59 0.67
C LYS A 35 13.70 12.39 0.33
N LEU A 36 12.85 13.33 0.73
CA LEU A 36 11.44 13.30 0.32
C LEU A 36 11.31 13.59 -1.17
N HIS A 37 10.50 12.81 -1.87
CA HIS A 37 10.15 13.01 -3.26
C HIS A 37 8.62 13.01 -3.39
N LYS A 38 8.01 14.16 -3.71
CA LYS A 38 6.54 14.32 -3.71
C LYS A 38 5.89 14.30 -5.09
N ILE A 39 6.67 14.26 -6.17
CA ILE A 39 6.12 14.22 -7.53
C ILE A 39 5.35 12.92 -7.72
N CYS A 40 4.14 13.03 -8.25
CA CYS A 40 3.29 11.87 -8.50
C CYS A 40 3.93 10.91 -9.52
N CYS A 41 3.77 9.60 -9.31
CA CYS A 41 4.23 8.55 -10.23
C CYS A 41 3.55 8.55 -11.63
N GLN A 42 2.64 9.49 -11.89
CA GLN A 42 2.08 9.74 -13.22
C GLN A 42 2.88 10.79 -14.01
N HIS A 43 3.79 11.52 -13.36
CA HIS A 43 4.63 12.54 -13.98
C HIS A 43 6.08 12.08 -14.05
N ASN A 44 6.91 12.80 -14.83
CA ASN A 44 8.34 12.54 -14.84
C ASN A 44 8.91 12.77 -13.42
N PRO A 45 9.62 11.80 -12.81
CA PRO A 45 10.13 11.93 -11.44
C PRO A 45 11.19 13.01 -11.27
N GLN A 46 11.80 13.51 -12.37
CA GLN A 46 12.89 14.51 -12.31
C GLN A 46 14.06 14.08 -11.42
N LEU A 47 14.32 12.77 -11.36
CA LEU A 47 15.43 12.20 -10.61
C LEU A 47 16.55 11.77 -11.54
N GLU A 48 17.79 11.84 -11.06
CA GLU A 48 18.93 11.31 -11.80
C GLU A 48 18.85 9.79 -12.03
N PRO A 49 19.51 9.26 -13.08
CA PRO A 49 19.66 7.83 -13.27
C PRO A 49 20.26 7.14 -12.04
N GLU A 50 19.92 5.87 -11.88
CA GLU A 50 20.28 5.00 -10.74
C GLU A 50 19.61 5.37 -9.41
N SER A 51 18.67 6.33 -9.40
CA SER A 51 17.91 6.65 -8.18
C SER A 51 17.11 5.45 -7.65
N LEU A 52 17.07 5.32 -6.33
CA LEU A 52 16.21 4.37 -5.62
C LEU A 52 15.01 5.10 -5.01
N ILE A 53 13.80 4.66 -5.32
CA ILE A 53 12.58 5.13 -4.67
C ILE A 53 12.07 4.07 -3.68
N ILE A 54 12.04 4.44 -2.40
CA ILE A 54 11.30 3.77 -1.35
C ILE A 54 9.83 4.15 -1.48
N ASN A 55 8.95 3.17 -1.62
CA ASN A 55 7.51 3.41 -1.79
C ASN A 55 6.66 2.66 -0.77
N VAL A 56 5.46 3.20 -0.51
CA VAL A 56 4.40 2.52 0.28
C VAL A 56 3.30 1.98 -0.64
N CYS A 57 3.08 2.65 -1.77
CA CYS A 57 1.99 2.35 -2.69
C CYS A 57 2.42 1.38 -3.79
N ALA A 58 1.74 0.23 -3.87
CA ALA A 58 1.92 -0.77 -4.92
C ALA A 58 1.78 -0.19 -6.34
N GLY A 59 0.84 0.75 -6.55
CA GLY A 59 0.66 1.42 -7.84
C GLY A 59 1.86 2.27 -8.22
N CYS A 60 2.42 3.01 -7.27
CA CYS A 60 3.63 3.81 -7.45
C CYS A 60 4.84 2.91 -7.72
N ASP A 61 5.00 1.79 -7.00
CA ASP A 61 6.06 0.81 -7.25
C ASP A 61 6.09 0.39 -8.72
N ARG A 62 4.97 -0.11 -9.23
CA ARG A 62 4.85 -0.57 -10.62
C ARG A 62 5.14 0.54 -11.62
N ARG A 63 4.59 1.75 -11.43
CA ARG A 63 4.81 2.85 -12.37
C ARG A 63 6.27 3.30 -12.38
N PHE A 64 6.86 3.55 -11.21
CA PHE A 64 8.26 3.97 -11.13
C PHE A 64 9.21 2.95 -11.75
N ARG A 65 9.07 1.67 -11.41
CA ARG A 65 9.99 0.63 -11.90
C ARG A 65 9.81 0.25 -13.38
N SER A 66 8.64 0.50 -13.97
CA SER A 66 8.32 0.04 -15.34
C SER A 66 8.28 1.15 -16.38
N LEU A 67 8.06 2.41 -15.98
CA LEU A 67 7.88 3.52 -16.93
C LEU A 67 9.05 4.48 -16.99
N TYR A 68 9.95 4.49 -15.99
CA TYR A 68 11.04 5.47 -15.90
C TYR A 68 12.40 4.78 -15.88
N GLU A 69 13.15 4.95 -16.97
CA GLU A 69 14.49 4.38 -17.12
C GLU A 69 15.44 4.94 -16.06
N GLY A 70 16.33 4.07 -15.55
CA GLY A 70 17.27 4.42 -14.49
C GLY A 70 16.65 4.52 -13.09
N ILE A 71 15.33 4.38 -12.93
CA ILE A 71 14.68 4.36 -11.62
C ILE A 71 14.46 2.93 -11.16
N SER A 72 14.85 2.67 -9.91
CA SER A 72 14.60 1.41 -9.22
C SER A 72 13.75 1.64 -7.97
N THR A 73 13.06 0.59 -7.53
CA THR A 73 12.14 0.68 -6.39
C THR A 73 12.44 -0.36 -5.33
N ILE A 74 12.14 -0.02 -4.07
CA ILE A 74 12.04 -0.95 -2.94
C ILE A 74 10.80 -0.58 -2.12
N SER A 75 10.08 -1.57 -1.62
CA SER A 75 8.94 -1.30 -0.75
C SER A 75 9.39 -1.00 0.68
N ILE A 76 8.70 -0.08 1.35
CA ILE A 76 8.91 0.17 2.78
C ILE A 76 8.70 -1.09 3.62
N TRP A 77 7.85 -2.02 3.16
CA TRP A 77 7.60 -3.29 3.84
C TRP A 77 8.86 -4.15 3.94
N GLU A 78 9.60 -4.24 2.83
CA GLU A 78 10.87 -4.96 2.78
C GLU A 78 11.90 -4.32 3.71
N ILE A 79 11.95 -2.97 3.74
CA ILE A 79 12.86 -2.25 4.62
C ILE A 79 12.54 -2.54 6.09
N ILE A 80 11.28 -2.31 6.53
CA ILE A 80 10.91 -2.52 7.94
C ILE A 80 11.13 -3.98 8.35
N ASP A 81 10.82 -4.93 7.45
CA ASP A 81 11.02 -6.35 7.72
C ASP A 81 12.50 -6.74 7.86
N SER A 82 13.39 -6.04 7.16
CA SER A 82 14.85 -6.27 7.20
C SER A 82 15.56 -5.66 8.41
N LEU A 83 14.90 -4.79 9.17
CA LEU A 83 15.52 -4.15 10.34
C LEU A 83 15.67 -5.11 11.52
N ASP A 84 16.83 -5.05 12.18
CA ASP A 84 17.15 -5.85 13.37
C ASP A 84 16.25 -5.53 14.56
N ARG A 85 15.80 -4.27 14.67
CA ARG A 85 14.98 -3.78 15.79
C ARG A 85 13.89 -2.84 15.30
N PHE A 86 12.65 -3.20 15.58
CA PHE A 86 11.48 -2.34 15.46
C PHE A 86 10.52 -2.73 16.60
N ASN A 87 9.92 -1.74 17.26
CA ASN A 87 8.98 -1.99 18.35
C ASN A 87 7.60 -2.35 17.75
N TYR A 88 7.42 -3.61 17.39
CA TYR A 88 6.17 -4.11 16.83
C TYR A 88 5.07 -4.11 17.90
N PRO A 89 3.88 -3.55 17.61
CA PRO A 89 2.71 -3.72 18.47
C PRO A 89 2.29 -5.19 18.54
N ASP A 90 1.74 -5.61 19.68
CA ASP A 90 1.21 -6.97 19.87
C ASP A 90 -0.32 -6.94 19.73
N TYR A 91 -0.84 -7.62 18.71
CA TYR A 91 -2.28 -7.73 18.44
C TYR A 91 -2.91 -8.99 19.03
N ASN A 92 -2.24 -9.67 19.97
CA ASN A 92 -2.79 -10.75 20.80
C ASN A 92 -3.44 -11.90 20.00
N GLY A 93 -2.83 -12.30 18.88
CA GLY A 93 -3.33 -13.40 18.05
C GLY A 93 -4.51 -13.02 17.15
N LEU A 94 -4.70 -11.73 16.84
CA LEU A 94 -5.69 -11.26 15.86
C LEU A 94 -5.59 -12.09 14.57
N LYS A 95 -6.73 -12.53 14.04
CA LYS A 95 -6.80 -13.27 12.78
C LYS A 95 -7.17 -12.31 11.65
N VAL A 96 -6.39 -12.31 10.58
CA VAL A 96 -6.67 -11.49 9.39
C VAL A 96 -6.53 -12.29 8.11
N SER A 97 -7.34 -11.96 7.11
CA SER A 97 -7.02 -12.29 5.72
C SER A 97 -6.14 -11.21 5.11
N VAL A 98 -5.44 -11.51 4.01
CA VAL A 98 -4.58 -10.53 3.34
C VAL A 98 -5.12 -10.27 1.92
N GLN A 99 -5.36 -9.00 1.60
CA GLN A 99 -5.54 -8.57 0.22
C GLN A 99 -4.20 -8.11 -0.34
N ASP A 100 -3.56 -8.97 -1.15
CA ASP A 100 -2.37 -8.54 -1.85
C ASP A 100 -2.70 -7.61 -3.02
N ALA A 101 -1.98 -6.49 -3.11
CA ALA A 101 -2.26 -5.46 -4.10
C ALA A 101 -1.87 -5.93 -5.51
N CYS A 102 -2.79 -5.82 -6.46
CA CYS A 102 -2.58 -6.33 -7.82
C CYS A 102 -1.40 -5.71 -8.62
N PRO A 103 -0.95 -4.46 -8.38
CA PRO A 103 0.17 -3.90 -9.15
C PRO A 103 1.53 -4.55 -8.85
N ILE A 104 1.65 -5.30 -7.74
CA ILE A 104 2.90 -5.91 -7.28
C ILE A 104 2.80 -7.45 -7.18
N ARG A 105 1.95 -8.10 -7.99
CA ARG A 105 1.76 -9.57 -7.92
C ARG A 105 3.08 -10.33 -8.08
N GLU A 106 3.92 -9.86 -8.98
CA GLU A 106 5.24 -10.43 -9.27
C GLU A 106 6.30 -10.17 -8.20
N LYS A 107 6.02 -9.31 -7.20
CA LYS A 107 6.94 -8.94 -6.12
C LYS A 107 6.80 -9.88 -4.92
N SER A 108 7.31 -11.10 -5.07
CA SER A 108 7.24 -12.13 -4.01
C SER A 108 7.90 -11.70 -2.69
N GLU A 109 8.93 -10.86 -2.77
CA GLU A 109 9.66 -10.26 -1.67
C GLU A 109 8.75 -9.36 -0.81
N VAL A 110 7.91 -8.55 -1.45
CA VAL A 110 6.94 -7.70 -0.76
C VAL A 110 5.89 -8.55 -0.04
N HIS A 111 5.36 -9.58 -0.71
CA HIS A 111 4.37 -10.49 -0.12
C HIS A 111 4.91 -11.17 1.13
N LYS A 112 6.16 -11.64 1.08
CA LYS A 112 6.86 -12.26 2.23
C LYS A 112 7.06 -11.25 3.36
N ALA A 113 7.51 -10.04 3.04
CA ALA A 113 7.72 -8.99 4.03
C ALA A 113 6.41 -8.65 4.77
N VAL A 114 5.31 -8.46 4.05
CA VAL A 114 3.98 -8.20 4.67
C VAL A 114 3.61 -9.29 5.68
N ARG A 115 3.76 -10.57 5.32
CA ARG A 115 3.39 -11.69 6.19
C ARG A 115 4.34 -11.83 7.39
N SER A 116 5.62 -11.57 7.18
CA SER A 116 6.61 -11.53 8.25
C SER A 116 6.29 -10.41 9.26
N LEU A 117 5.96 -9.21 8.78
CA LEU A 117 5.54 -8.08 9.62
C LEU A 117 4.29 -8.39 10.43
N LEU A 118 3.26 -8.97 9.80
CA LEU A 118 2.05 -9.41 10.51
C LEU A 118 2.37 -10.43 11.60
N LYS A 119 3.21 -11.42 11.31
CA LYS A 119 3.66 -12.41 12.31
C LYS A 119 4.44 -11.76 13.46
N LYS A 120 5.34 -10.81 13.16
CA LYS A 120 6.10 -10.05 14.17
C LYS A 120 5.20 -9.22 15.09
N MET A 121 4.03 -8.82 14.60
CA MET A 121 2.97 -8.15 15.37
C MET A 121 1.99 -9.12 16.06
N ASN A 122 2.30 -10.43 16.11
CA ASN A 122 1.46 -11.48 16.66
C ASN A 122 0.06 -11.55 16.01
N ILE A 123 0.00 -11.40 14.69
CA ILE A 123 -1.21 -11.55 13.88
C ILE A 123 -1.13 -12.89 13.13
N GLU A 124 -2.19 -13.67 13.21
CA GLU A 124 -2.37 -14.92 12.47
C GLU A 124 -2.99 -14.65 11.09
N VAL A 125 -2.30 -15.05 10.02
CA VAL A 125 -2.78 -14.88 8.66
C VAL A 125 -3.59 -16.09 8.21
N ILE A 126 -4.85 -15.85 7.83
CA ILE A 126 -5.73 -16.84 7.19
C ILE A 126 -5.85 -16.50 5.71
N GLU A 127 -5.07 -17.21 4.89
CA GLU A 127 -5.01 -16.97 3.45
C GLU A 127 -6.34 -17.32 2.76
N THR A 128 -6.75 -16.47 1.82
CA THR A 128 -7.82 -16.77 0.85
C THR A 128 -7.30 -17.73 -0.23
N GLU A 129 -8.20 -18.32 -1.04
CA GLU A 129 -7.83 -19.21 -2.15
C GLU A 129 -6.81 -18.57 -3.12
N PHE A 130 -6.97 -17.26 -3.36
CA PHE A 130 -6.14 -16.46 -4.26
C PHE A 130 -5.33 -15.41 -3.50
N TYR A 131 -4.08 -15.75 -3.20
CA TYR A 131 -3.15 -14.92 -2.44
C TYR A 131 -1.79 -14.76 -3.15
N GLY A 132 -0.97 -13.82 -2.67
CA GLY A 132 0.35 -13.50 -3.19
C GLY A 132 0.30 -13.16 -4.69
N SER A 133 1.12 -13.86 -5.48
CA SER A 133 1.17 -13.67 -6.93
C SER A 133 -0.12 -14.06 -7.67
N ARG A 134 -0.99 -14.86 -7.03
CA ARG A 134 -2.30 -15.26 -7.58
C ARG A 134 -3.44 -14.34 -7.13
N SER A 135 -3.16 -13.30 -6.34
CA SER A 135 -4.19 -12.42 -5.77
C SER A 135 -5.06 -11.75 -6.82
N ILE A 136 -6.37 -11.77 -6.60
CA ILE A 136 -7.36 -11.09 -7.46
C ILE A 136 -7.42 -9.61 -7.08
N CYS A 137 -7.61 -8.74 -8.09
CA CYS A 137 -7.75 -7.30 -7.86
C CYS A 137 -8.95 -7.00 -6.96
N CYS A 138 -8.83 -5.99 -6.09
CA CYS A 138 -9.91 -5.55 -5.21
C CYS A 138 -11.08 -4.89 -5.94
N GLY A 139 -10.95 -4.57 -7.23
CA GLY A 139 -11.99 -3.97 -8.06
C GLY A 139 -11.77 -2.49 -8.37
N ASP A 140 -11.08 -1.75 -7.49
CA ASP A 140 -10.86 -0.29 -7.64
C ASP A 140 -10.20 0.10 -8.96
N SER A 141 -9.20 -0.67 -9.41
CA SER A 141 -8.46 -0.37 -10.65
C SER A 141 -9.29 -0.48 -11.94
N LEU A 142 -10.56 -0.90 -11.83
CA LEU A 142 -11.48 -1.01 -12.96
C LEU A 142 -12.25 0.30 -13.19
N TYR A 143 -12.19 1.25 -12.25
CA TYR A 143 -12.67 2.61 -12.45
C TYR A 143 -11.69 3.41 -13.33
N PRO A 144 -12.16 4.27 -14.25
CA PRO A 144 -13.55 4.48 -14.67
C PRO A 144 -13.98 3.58 -15.86
N THR A 145 -13.20 2.55 -16.18
CA THR A 145 -13.36 1.76 -17.41
C THR A 145 -14.64 0.91 -17.45
N LEU A 146 -15.16 0.49 -16.29
CA LEU A 146 -16.40 -0.29 -16.18
C LEU A 146 -17.51 0.51 -15.48
N PRO A 147 -18.79 0.13 -15.67
CA PRO A 147 -19.89 0.72 -14.91
C PRO A 147 -19.71 0.53 -13.40
N LEU A 148 -20.07 1.55 -12.60
CA LEU A 148 -19.93 1.54 -11.14
C LEU A 148 -20.56 0.31 -10.48
N GLU A 149 -21.76 -0.08 -10.92
CA GLU A 149 -22.43 -1.29 -10.41
C GLU A 149 -21.57 -2.55 -10.61
N THR A 150 -20.90 -2.68 -11.76
CA THR A 150 -20.00 -3.81 -12.05
C THR A 150 -18.74 -3.74 -11.19
N ILE A 151 -18.19 -2.54 -10.96
CA ILE A 151 -17.03 -2.33 -10.09
C ILE A 151 -17.37 -2.73 -8.65
N HIS A 152 -18.49 -2.24 -8.12
CA HIS A 152 -18.96 -2.56 -6.77
C HIS A 152 -19.28 -4.03 -6.63
N LYS A 153 -19.88 -4.68 -7.64
CA LYS A 153 -20.07 -6.13 -7.64
C LYS A 153 -18.74 -6.87 -7.49
N LYS A 154 -17.70 -6.45 -8.21
CA LYS A 154 -16.35 -7.06 -8.11
C LYS A 154 -15.67 -6.80 -6.77
N MET A 155 -15.84 -5.60 -6.20
CA MET A 155 -15.37 -5.29 -4.84
C MET A 155 -16.03 -6.21 -3.81
N ASN A 156 -17.35 -6.38 -3.89
CA ASN A 156 -18.12 -7.28 -3.04
C ASN A 156 -17.70 -8.74 -3.19
N GLU A 157 -17.60 -9.25 -4.44
CA GLU A 157 -17.12 -10.60 -4.71
C GLU A 157 -15.73 -10.84 -4.11
N ARG A 158 -14.81 -9.89 -4.27
CA ARG A 158 -13.45 -10.02 -3.73
C ARG A 158 -13.44 -9.97 -2.20
N ALA A 159 -14.18 -9.06 -1.59
CA ALA A 159 -14.29 -8.97 -0.13
C ALA A 159 -14.92 -10.24 0.47
N ASN A 160 -15.97 -10.77 -0.15
CA ASN A 160 -16.63 -12.01 0.29
C ASN A 160 -15.75 -13.26 0.15
N SER A 161 -14.72 -13.22 -0.70
CA SER A 161 -13.73 -14.31 -0.81
C SER A 161 -12.73 -14.35 0.35
N MET A 162 -12.76 -13.37 1.27
CA MET A 162 -11.87 -13.31 2.42
C MET A 162 -12.41 -14.19 3.57
N PRO A 163 -11.62 -15.16 4.06
CA PRO A 163 -12.00 -16.00 5.21
C PRO A 163 -12.28 -15.23 6.50
N CYS A 164 -11.61 -14.10 6.73
CA CYS A 164 -11.80 -13.25 7.91
C CYS A 164 -12.60 -11.99 7.58
N ASP A 165 -13.19 -11.38 8.61
CA ASP A 165 -13.80 -10.04 8.49
C ASP A 165 -12.75 -8.93 8.55
N ASP A 166 -11.72 -9.08 9.40
CA ASP A 166 -10.52 -8.26 9.35
C ASP A 166 -9.64 -8.65 8.17
N VAL A 167 -9.33 -7.67 7.32
CA VAL A 167 -8.52 -7.86 6.12
C VAL A 167 -7.33 -6.90 6.15
N CYS A 168 -6.13 -7.44 6.30
CA CYS A 168 -4.92 -6.67 6.11
C CYS A 168 -4.81 -6.19 4.66
N VAL A 169 -4.64 -4.89 4.49
CA VAL A 169 -4.40 -4.24 3.20
C VAL A 169 -3.12 -3.42 3.28
N TYR A 170 -2.41 -3.27 2.17
CA TYR A 170 -1.23 -2.41 2.08
C TYR A 170 -1.28 -1.51 0.83
N CYS A 171 -2.51 -1.22 0.38
CA CYS A 171 -2.85 -0.26 -0.66
C CYS A 171 -4.07 0.53 -0.19
N VAL A 172 -4.03 1.86 -0.27
CA VAL A 172 -5.12 2.73 0.22
C VAL A 172 -6.43 2.48 -0.54
N SER A 173 -6.39 2.28 -1.85
CA SER A 173 -7.59 1.90 -2.63
C SER A 173 -8.19 0.55 -2.18
N CYS A 174 -7.37 -0.38 -1.67
CA CYS A 174 -7.87 -1.63 -1.13
C CYS A 174 -8.61 -1.43 0.20
N ILE A 175 -8.31 -0.38 0.98
CA ILE A 175 -9.10 0.01 2.16
C ILE A 175 -10.53 0.27 1.70
N LYS A 176 -10.70 1.15 0.70
CA LYS A 176 -12.01 1.55 0.17
C LYS A 176 -12.78 0.34 -0.36
N SER A 177 -12.12 -0.48 -1.19
CA SER A 177 -12.74 -1.67 -1.79
C SER A 177 -13.20 -2.71 -0.76
N MET A 178 -12.37 -3.00 0.25
CA MET A 178 -12.72 -3.97 1.30
C MET A 178 -13.86 -3.44 2.17
N HIS A 179 -13.85 -2.14 2.49
CA HIS A 179 -14.93 -1.51 3.21
C HIS A 179 -16.25 -1.53 2.43
N THR A 180 -16.24 -1.17 1.14
CA THR A 180 -17.42 -1.25 0.25
C THR A 180 -17.99 -2.67 0.18
N GLY A 181 -17.12 -3.68 0.26
CA GLY A 181 -17.52 -5.09 0.31
C GLY A 181 -17.91 -5.61 1.70
N GLY A 182 -18.04 -4.74 2.72
CA GLY A 182 -18.50 -5.09 4.06
C GLY A 182 -17.44 -5.69 4.99
N LYS A 183 -16.15 -5.60 4.64
CA LYS A 183 -15.04 -6.09 5.47
C LYS A 183 -14.42 -4.96 6.30
N ASN A 184 -13.62 -5.34 7.30
CA ASN A 184 -12.87 -4.43 8.17
C ASN A 184 -11.43 -4.30 7.66
N PRO A 185 -11.10 -3.29 6.83
CA PRO A 185 -9.73 -3.12 6.35
C PRO A 185 -8.79 -2.74 7.51
N ARG A 186 -7.63 -3.39 7.56
CA ARG A 186 -6.53 -3.10 8.50
C ARG A 186 -5.31 -2.71 7.67
N TYR A 187 -5.08 -1.41 7.51
CA TYR A 187 -3.97 -0.92 6.71
C TYR A 187 -2.64 -1.17 7.44
N LEU A 188 -1.68 -1.75 6.73
CA LEU A 188 -0.42 -2.20 7.33
C LEU A 188 0.38 -1.07 7.98
N ILE A 189 0.35 0.15 7.43
CA ILE A 189 0.97 1.32 8.10
C ILE A 189 0.31 1.56 9.46
N ASP A 190 -1.02 1.54 9.53
CA ASP A 190 -1.73 1.82 10.78
C ASP A 190 -1.46 0.72 11.81
N LEU A 191 -1.42 -0.54 11.39
CA LEU A 191 -1.04 -1.66 12.25
C LEU A 191 0.37 -1.46 12.85
N LEU A 192 1.35 -1.10 12.03
CA LEU A 192 2.72 -0.86 12.51
C LEU A 192 2.80 0.34 13.47
N MET A 193 1.90 1.31 13.34
CA MET A 193 1.83 2.50 14.20
C MET A 193 0.90 2.32 15.41
N ASN A 194 0.29 1.16 15.57
CA ASN A 194 -0.75 0.90 16.58
C ASN A 194 -1.95 1.87 16.49
N GLU A 195 -2.38 2.17 15.27
CA GLU A 195 -3.49 3.07 14.95
C GLU A 195 -4.65 2.29 14.31
N SER A 196 -5.87 2.84 14.38
CA SER A 196 -7.02 2.28 13.67
C SER A 196 -7.05 2.75 12.21
N THR A 197 -7.49 1.88 11.30
CA THR A 197 -7.73 2.23 9.90
C THR A 197 -9.13 2.79 9.71
N ASP A 198 -9.21 4.00 9.18
CA ASP A 198 -10.46 4.68 8.83
C ASP A 198 -10.64 4.63 7.31
N PRO A 199 -11.75 4.09 6.77
CA PRO A 199 -12.01 4.10 5.34
C PRO A 199 -12.06 5.51 4.72
N GLN A 200 -12.28 6.57 5.50
CA GLN A 200 -12.46 7.95 5.05
C GLN A 200 -13.46 8.03 3.89
N ILE A 201 -13.26 8.92 2.91
CA ILE A 201 -14.05 8.92 1.67
C ILE A 201 -13.80 7.61 0.93
N TYR A 202 -14.81 6.75 0.86
CA TYR A 202 -14.78 5.45 0.20
C TYR A 202 -15.74 5.35 -0.99
N ASP A 203 -16.57 6.39 -1.22
CA ASP A 203 -17.29 6.52 -2.48
C ASP A 203 -16.28 6.51 -3.64
N THR A 204 -16.50 5.61 -4.59
CA THR A 204 -15.52 5.33 -5.65
C THR A 204 -15.29 6.55 -6.53
N VAL A 205 -16.32 7.36 -6.80
CA VAL A 205 -16.16 8.54 -7.65
C VAL A 205 -15.39 9.61 -6.90
N GLN A 206 -15.84 9.97 -5.70
CA GLN A 206 -15.21 11.02 -4.90
C GLN A 206 -13.76 10.68 -4.53
N TRP A 207 -13.44 9.41 -4.23
CA TRP A 207 -12.08 8.98 -3.95
C TRP A 207 -11.15 9.20 -5.16
N HIS A 208 -11.61 8.85 -6.37
CA HIS A 208 -10.82 9.03 -7.58
C HIS A 208 -10.72 10.50 -8.02
N GLU A 209 -11.75 11.32 -7.75
CA GLU A 209 -11.68 12.77 -7.92
C GLU A 209 -10.59 13.38 -7.02
N GLN A 210 -10.55 13.01 -5.73
CA GLN A 210 -9.48 13.46 -4.82
C GLN A 210 -8.09 13.02 -5.25
N LEU A 211 -7.94 11.78 -5.74
CA LEU A 211 -6.68 11.32 -6.31
C LEU A 211 -6.28 12.19 -7.50
N GLN A 212 -7.22 12.48 -8.40
CA GLN A 212 -6.96 13.29 -9.59
C GLN A 212 -6.56 14.72 -9.24
N GLU A 213 -7.25 15.37 -8.30
CA GLU A 213 -6.89 16.70 -7.80
C GLU A 213 -5.46 16.73 -7.22
N TYR A 214 -5.07 15.70 -6.45
CA TYR A 214 -3.69 15.59 -5.97
C TYR A 214 -2.70 15.42 -7.11
N ILE A 215 -3.00 14.55 -8.09
CA ILE A 215 -2.15 14.28 -9.24
C ILE A 215 -1.95 15.57 -10.07
N GLU A 216 -2.97 16.39 -10.27
CA GLU A 216 -2.86 17.61 -11.07
C GLU A 216 -2.07 18.71 -10.37
N SER A 217 -2.03 18.69 -9.04
CA SER A 217 -1.33 19.70 -8.23
C SER A 217 0.13 19.35 -7.88
N HIS A 218 0.59 18.11 -8.14
CA HIS A 218 1.91 17.59 -7.73
C HIS A 218 2.54 16.65 -8.76
#